data_AF-A0A0W0SXK4-F1
#
_entry.id   AF-A0A0W0SXK4-F1
#
_cell.length_a   1.000
_cell.length_b   1.000
_cell.length_c   1.000
_cell.angle_alpha   90.00
_cell.angle_beta   90.00
_cell.angle_gamma   90.00
#
_symmetry.space_group_name_H-M   'P 1'
#
loop_
_entity.id
_entity.type
_entity.pdbx_description
1 polymer ?
#
loop_
_entity_poly.entity_id
_entity_poly.type
_entity_poly.pdbx_seq_one_letter_code
_entity_poly.pdbx_strand_id
1 'polypeptide(L)'
;MTAFAELTRRSYLSLTVSMMTCLILLINVSFKLIDLQGIIFTASSVLCPLVAVIYLMVLRECNIVQQRHILNQCLLALYLFSVGIYLLVNLPAADYMHDNPAYQIVFEDIPKKFFASTLAFALSFYLPHLYCCMRKTEMLTSPKRRLLLALVGGYTFFSLNFLLLFSHPLIQTFQRIYIDSLMVSGGILLLVGVIYLTSLAILKPVKTALDKESLPAYLSKPLYHYLVSFSVTILLICLACEYRLVSLTDGLILGASGLLFPLTIIASNLVGELFGYKANLRLAIVLILTELTFDLLLMGAVALPAPEFFNLNPFYSSIMPRRIPAGTLALFVTFVGNAMLLENLKYTGLGLNRCSRILIANIFAASLLCLVNYSLLYGGIYSYDQIFNLAMNSWAYKIIVTLISLPIVLGLCNRYHLHKNVTLT
;
A
#
# COMPACT_ATOMS: atom_id res chain seq x y z
N MET A 1 22.77 -33.97 3.91
CA MET A 1 22.05 -33.38 2.75
C MET A 1 20.73 -34.11 2.60
N THR A 2 19.66 -33.39 2.22
CA THR A 2 18.25 -33.80 2.11
C THR A 2 17.42 -33.78 3.41
N ALA A 3 16.17 -33.30 3.24
CA ALA A 3 15.05 -33.22 4.18
C ALA A 3 14.95 -32.00 5.13
N PHE A 4 15.25 -30.79 4.65
CA PHE A 4 14.44 -29.61 5.03
C PHE A 4 13.38 -29.40 3.95
N ALA A 5 12.36 -30.26 3.93
CA ALA A 5 11.12 -29.93 3.25
C ALA A 5 10.46 -28.81 4.07
N GLU A 6 10.77 -27.57 3.70
CA GLU A 6 10.14 -26.38 4.26
C GLU A 6 8.62 -26.52 4.12
N LEU A 7 7.98 -26.79 5.25
CA LEU A 7 6.54 -26.75 5.38
C LEU A 7 6.10 -25.32 5.02
N THR A 8 5.60 -25.10 3.79
CA THR A 8 5.08 -23.80 3.33
C THR A 8 3.85 -23.41 4.16
N ARG A 9 4.14 -22.79 5.30
CA ARG A 9 3.21 -22.41 6.34
C ARG A 9 2.57 -21.07 5.97
N ARG A 10 1.45 -21.11 5.24
CA ARG A 10 0.64 -19.95 4.79
C ARG A 10 1.37 -18.96 3.87
N SER A 11 0.59 -18.26 3.04
CA SER A 11 1.09 -17.16 2.21
C SER A 11 1.37 -15.94 3.09
N TYR A 12 2.59 -15.41 3.05
CA TYR A 12 2.96 -14.18 3.76
C TYR A 12 2.45 -12.89 3.08
N LEU A 13 1.76 -13.03 1.93
CA LEU A 13 1.24 -11.90 1.16
C LEU A 13 0.31 -11.01 1.97
N SER A 14 -0.64 -11.61 2.70
CA SER A 14 -1.62 -10.85 3.49
C SER A 14 -0.96 -9.98 4.55
N LEU A 15 0.01 -10.54 5.30
CA LEU A 15 0.78 -9.82 6.31
C LEU A 15 1.61 -8.69 5.68
N THR A 16 2.20 -8.95 4.50
CA THR A 16 2.98 -7.93 3.76
C THR A 16 2.11 -6.75 3.37
N VAL A 17 0.97 -7.03 2.72
CA VAL A 17 0.05 -5.99 2.25
C VAL A 17 -0.51 -5.21 3.43
N SER A 18 -0.92 -5.88 4.52
CA SER A 18 -1.41 -5.23 5.73
C SER A 18 -0.37 -4.32 6.39
N MET A 19 0.89 -4.75 6.44
CA MET A 19 1.97 -3.94 6.98
C MET A 19 2.25 -2.71 6.11
N MET A 20 2.26 -2.89 4.78
CA MET A 20 2.44 -1.80 3.81
C MET A 20 1.30 -0.78 3.88
N THR A 21 0.04 -1.22 3.91
CA THR A 21 -1.12 -0.33 3.99
C THR A 21 -1.10 0.48 5.29
N CYS A 22 -0.79 -0.16 6.43
CA CYS A 22 -0.69 0.54 7.70
C CYS A 22 0.44 1.59 7.71
N LEU A 23 1.62 1.24 7.19
CA LEU A 23 2.76 2.17 7.09
C LEU A 23 2.46 3.38 6.19
N ILE A 24 1.78 3.16 5.07
CA ILE A 24 1.40 4.25 4.16
C ILE A 24 0.26 5.09 4.75
N LEU A 25 -0.69 4.47 5.43
CA LEU A 25 -1.74 5.17 6.18
C LEU A 25 -1.14 6.06 7.27
N LEU A 26 -0.15 5.56 8.02
CA LEU A 26 0.58 6.34 9.03
C LEU A 26 1.15 7.63 8.45
N ILE A 27 1.69 7.60 7.22
CA ILE A 27 2.18 8.81 6.57
C ILE A 27 1.05 9.79 6.26
N ASN A 28 -0.06 9.30 5.72
CA ASN A 28 -1.21 10.14 5.35
C ASN A 28 -1.86 10.81 6.57
N VAL A 29 -1.88 10.13 7.72
CA VAL A 29 -2.54 10.58 8.95
C VAL A 29 -1.54 11.15 9.98
N SER A 30 -0.28 11.33 9.59
CA SER A 30 0.84 11.69 10.48
C SER A 30 0.62 12.92 11.37
N PHE A 31 0.02 13.99 10.85
CA PHE A 31 -0.27 15.21 11.62
C PHE A 31 -1.66 15.26 12.26
N LYS A 32 -2.48 14.22 12.09
CA LYS A 32 -3.82 14.21 12.67
C LYS A 32 -3.71 14.08 14.20
N LEU A 33 -4.17 15.12 14.89
CA LEU A 33 -4.41 15.12 16.32
C LEU A 33 -5.85 14.69 16.60
N ILE A 34 -6.02 13.92 17.66
CA ILE A 34 -7.28 13.40 18.17
C ILE A 34 -7.45 13.93 19.59
N ASP A 35 -8.59 14.56 19.86
CA ASP A 35 -8.95 15.02 21.20
C ASP A 35 -10.09 14.18 21.76
N LEU A 36 -9.80 13.37 22.78
CA LEU A 36 -10.79 12.56 23.49
C LEU A 36 -10.76 12.90 24.97
N GLN A 37 -11.85 13.51 25.47
CA GLN A 37 -12.06 13.77 26.90
C GLN A 37 -10.89 14.54 27.56
N GLY A 38 -10.22 15.44 26.83
CA GLY A 38 -9.11 16.25 27.33
C GLY A 38 -7.71 15.62 27.20
N ILE A 39 -7.62 14.42 26.63
CA ILE A 39 -6.37 13.76 26.21
C ILE A 39 -6.16 14.07 24.73
N ILE A 40 -5.06 14.75 24.40
CA ILE A 40 -4.73 15.11 23.02
C ILE A 40 -3.60 14.19 22.56
N PHE A 41 -3.89 13.31 21.61
CA PHE A 41 -2.89 12.37 21.08
C PHE A 41 -2.85 12.35 19.56
N THR A 42 -1.71 11.96 19.02
CA THR A 42 -1.52 11.81 17.57
C THR A 42 -2.08 10.48 17.07
N ALA A 43 -2.66 10.44 15.88
CA ALA A 43 -3.10 9.17 15.27
C ALA A 43 -1.98 8.12 15.12
N SER A 44 -0.72 8.55 15.04
CA SER A 44 0.45 7.66 15.05
C SER A 44 0.56 6.84 16.35
N SER A 45 -0.01 7.29 17.47
CA SER A 45 0.00 6.54 18.74
C SER A 45 -0.82 5.25 18.67
N VAL A 46 -1.77 5.16 17.73
CA VAL A 46 -2.59 3.97 17.50
C VAL A 46 -2.02 3.13 16.36
N LEU A 47 -1.59 3.78 15.27
CA LEU A 47 -1.07 3.09 14.09
C LEU A 47 0.30 2.43 14.33
N CYS A 48 1.20 3.05 15.10
CA CYS A 48 2.52 2.48 15.39
C CYS A 48 2.44 1.14 16.16
N PRO A 49 1.62 1.02 17.23
CA PRO A 49 1.34 -0.27 17.86
C PRO A 49 0.72 -1.29 16.90
N LEU A 50 -0.15 -0.87 15.98
CA LEU A 50 -0.76 -1.76 14.99
C LEU A 50 0.29 -2.36 14.05
N VAL A 51 1.27 -1.57 13.58
CA VAL A 51 2.43 -2.08 12.84
C VAL A 51 3.22 -3.09 13.67
N ALA A 52 3.42 -2.83 14.97
CA ALA A 52 4.12 -3.75 15.86
C ALA A 52 3.36 -5.08 16.05
N VAL A 53 2.03 -5.06 16.10
CA VAL A 53 1.17 -6.25 16.15
C VAL A 53 1.33 -7.08 14.87
N ILE A 54 1.26 -6.44 13.70
CA ILE A 54 1.46 -7.13 12.42
C ILE A 54 2.87 -7.72 12.36
N TYR A 55 3.88 -6.97 12.80
CA TYR A 55 5.26 -7.46 12.87
C TYR A 55 5.41 -8.66 13.82
N LEU A 56 4.72 -8.67 14.97
CA LEU A 56 4.67 -9.83 15.87
C LEU A 56 4.06 -11.06 15.18
N MET A 57 3.00 -10.88 14.37
CA MET A 57 2.43 -11.95 13.56
C MET A 57 3.42 -12.46 12.51
N VAL A 58 4.16 -11.57 11.85
CA VAL A 58 5.25 -11.91 10.91
C VAL A 58 6.33 -12.74 11.59
N LEU A 59 6.78 -12.35 12.79
CA LEU A 59 7.76 -13.12 13.58
C LEU A 59 7.23 -14.49 14.00
N ARG A 60 5.91 -14.64 14.16
CA ARG A 60 5.26 -15.90 14.58
C ARG A 60 5.09 -16.87 13.42
N GLU A 61 4.58 -16.38 12.29
CA GLU A 61 4.08 -17.22 11.20
C GLU A 61 5.09 -17.47 10.09
N CYS A 62 6.03 -16.56 9.86
CA CYS A 62 6.93 -16.61 8.69
C CYS A 62 8.32 -17.19 9.02
N ASN A 63 8.98 -17.76 8.00
CA ASN A 63 10.40 -18.13 8.07
C ASN A 63 11.30 -16.89 8.03
N ILE A 64 12.55 -17.00 8.50
CA ILE A 64 13.51 -15.88 8.53
C ILE A 64 13.69 -15.23 7.14
N VAL A 65 13.76 -16.03 6.08
CA VAL A 65 13.87 -15.52 4.69
C VAL A 65 12.62 -14.72 4.29
N GLN A 66 11.43 -15.22 4.65
CA GLN A 66 10.17 -14.53 4.39
C GLN A 66 10.06 -13.23 5.19
N GLN A 67 10.44 -13.24 6.48
CA GLN A 67 10.48 -12.05 7.33
C GLN A 67 11.36 -10.96 6.69
N ARG A 68 12.52 -11.33 6.15
CA ARG A 68 13.41 -10.40 5.42
C ARG A 68 12.76 -9.86 4.14
N HIS A 69 12.08 -10.70 3.35
CA HIS A 69 11.37 -10.23 2.17
C HIS A 69 10.25 -9.23 2.51
N ILE A 70 9.46 -9.51 3.55
CA ILE A 70 8.39 -8.61 4.02
C ILE A 70 8.97 -7.25 4.41
N LEU A 71 10.04 -7.24 5.22
CA LEU A 71 10.69 -6.01 5.64
C LEU A 71 11.31 -5.23 4.48
N ASN A 72 11.95 -5.92 3.53
CA ASN A 72 12.46 -5.30 2.30
C ASN A 72 11.33 -4.69 1.45
N GLN A 73 10.20 -5.38 1.32
CA GLN A 73 9.03 -4.89 0.59
C GLN A 73 8.41 -3.68 1.28
N CYS A 74 8.31 -3.68 2.60
CA CYS A 74 7.81 -2.53 3.37
C CYS A 74 8.74 -1.31 3.22
N LEU A 75 10.06 -1.51 3.32
CA LEU A 75 11.02 -0.43 3.13
C LEU A 75 10.98 0.12 1.70
N LEU A 76 10.95 -0.76 0.70
CA LEU A 76 10.81 -0.37 -0.70
C LEU A 76 9.49 0.38 -0.95
N ALA A 77 8.39 -0.06 -0.34
CA ALA A 77 7.10 0.60 -0.44
C ALA A 77 7.14 2.02 0.14
N LEU A 78 7.75 2.22 1.30
CA LEU A 78 7.95 3.55 1.89
C LEU A 78 8.77 4.48 0.97
N TYR A 79 9.86 3.97 0.39
CA TYR A 79 10.67 4.73 -0.57
C TYR A 79 9.91 5.03 -1.87
N LEU A 80 9.25 4.06 -2.48
CA LEU A 80 8.48 4.28 -3.71
C LEU A 80 7.29 5.21 -3.47
N PHE A 81 6.61 5.08 -2.32
CA PHE A 81 5.53 5.98 -1.94
C PHE A 81 6.03 7.42 -1.82
N SER A 82 7.15 7.62 -1.11
CA SER A 82 7.73 8.96 -0.96
C SER A 82 8.18 9.60 -2.27
N VAL A 83 8.89 8.85 -3.11
CA VAL A 83 9.33 9.32 -4.44
C VAL A 83 8.13 9.64 -5.32
N GLY A 84 7.13 8.76 -5.36
CA GLY A 84 5.94 8.96 -6.21
C GLY A 84 5.12 10.17 -5.80
N ILE A 85 4.88 10.37 -4.50
CA ILE A 85 4.20 11.58 -4.03
C ILE A 85 5.06 12.81 -4.32
N TYR A 86 6.36 12.80 -4.03
CA TYR A 86 7.24 13.94 -4.32
C TYR A 86 7.20 14.33 -5.81
N LEU A 87 7.25 13.34 -6.72
CA LEU A 87 7.12 13.59 -8.16
C LEU A 87 5.77 14.22 -8.52
N LEU A 88 4.66 13.65 -8.04
CA LEU A 88 3.32 14.16 -8.34
C LEU A 88 3.06 15.55 -7.75
N VAL A 89 3.72 15.86 -6.63
CA VAL A 89 3.53 17.10 -5.89
C VAL A 89 4.30 18.28 -6.47
N ASN A 90 5.38 18.01 -7.19
CA ASN A 90 6.13 19.06 -7.88
C ASN A 90 5.63 19.32 -9.31
N LEU A 91 4.60 18.59 -9.77
CA LEU A 91 3.96 18.88 -11.05
C LEU A 91 3.08 20.14 -10.96
N PRO A 92 3.04 20.96 -12.04
CA PRO A 92 2.22 22.17 -12.10
C PRO A 92 0.76 21.85 -11.79
N ALA A 93 0.20 22.54 -10.79
CA ALA A 93 -1.21 22.44 -10.46
C ALA A 93 -2.03 23.20 -11.49
N ALA A 94 -3.25 22.74 -11.74
CA ALA A 94 -4.17 23.50 -12.59
C ALA A 94 -4.58 24.83 -11.93
N ASP A 95 -4.83 25.88 -12.72
CA ASP A 95 -4.98 27.27 -12.26
C ASP A 95 -6.05 27.47 -11.17
N TYR A 96 -7.10 26.66 -11.18
CA TYR A 96 -8.19 26.67 -10.18
C TYR A 96 -7.84 26.00 -8.84
N MET A 97 -6.63 25.49 -8.65
CA MET A 97 -6.15 24.88 -7.40
C MET A 97 -5.09 25.70 -6.64
N HIS A 98 -4.60 26.82 -7.20
CA HIS A 98 -3.46 27.56 -6.66
C HIS A 98 -3.69 28.17 -5.26
N ASP A 99 -4.94 28.47 -4.90
CA ASP A 99 -5.28 29.26 -3.70
C ASP A 99 -5.77 28.45 -2.49
N ASN A 100 -5.61 27.11 -2.46
CA ASN A 100 -6.09 26.32 -1.32
C ASN A 100 -4.98 26.12 -0.25
N PRO A 101 -5.03 26.84 0.90
CA PRO A 101 -3.99 26.77 1.93
C PRO A 101 -3.87 25.39 2.58
N ALA A 102 -4.95 24.59 2.61
CA ALA A 102 -4.91 23.23 3.12
C ALA A 102 -4.04 22.31 2.24
N TYR A 103 -3.97 22.58 0.93
CA TYR A 103 -3.09 21.85 0.04
C TYR A 103 -1.63 22.21 0.28
N GLN A 104 -1.27 23.49 0.38
CA GLN A 104 0.13 23.90 0.60
C GLN A 104 0.71 23.30 1.89
N ILE A 105 -0.03 23.37 3.01
CA ILE A 105 0.43 22.82 4.30
C ILE A 105 0.57 21.29 4.26
N VAL A 106 -0.37 20.58 3.63
CA VAL A 106 -0.31 19.12 3.57
C VAL A 106 0.85 18.64 2.72
N PHE A 107 1.20 19.37 1.66
CA PHE A 107 2.16 19.01 0.62
C PHE A 107 3.60 19.51 0.85
N GLU A 108 3.80 20.65 1.55
CA GLU A 108 5.15 21.16 1.89
C GLU A 108 5.88 20.28 2.92
N ASP A 109 5.16 19.77 3.93
CA ASP A 109 5.76 18.95 5.00
C ASP A 109 5.89 17.46 4.64
N ILE A 110 5.53 17.07 3.42
CA ILE A 110 5.55 15.68 2.98
C ILE A 110 6.93 15.02 3.09
N PRO A 111 8.04 15.65 2.62
CA PRO A 111 9.38 15.08 2.77
C PRO A 111 9.72 14.75 4.23
N LYS A 112 9.28 15.60 5.16
CA LYS A 112 9.51 15.40 6.59
C LYS A 112 8.72 14.22 7.15
N LYS A 113 7.44 14.08 6.79
CA LYS A 113 6.60 12.91 7.15
C LYS A 113 7.25 11.61 6.69
N PHE A 114 7.80 11.61 5.47
CA PHE A 114 8.46 10.45 4.89
C PHE A 114 9.75 10.09 5.61
N PHE A 115 10.61 11.09 5.84
CA PHE A 115 11.89 10.86 6.51
C PHE A 115 11.66 10.32 7.93
N ALA A 116 10.71 10.91 8.66
CA ALA A 116 10.33 10.48 10.00
C ALA A 116 9.86 9.01 10.02
N SER A 117 8.89 8.64 9.17
CA SER A 117 8.34 7.28 9.14
C SER A 117 9.32 6.24 8.63
N THR A 118 10.11 6.56 7.60
CA THR A 118 11.07 5.62 6.99
C THR A 118 12.24 5.36 7.93
N LEU A 119 12.80 6.41 8.53
CA LEU A 119 13.92 6.27 9.46
C LEU A 119 13.49 5.58 10.76
N ALA A 120 12.33 5.94 11.31
CA ALA A 120 11.77 5.25 12.47
C ALA A 120 11.54 3.76 12.17
N PHE A 121 10.97 3.42 11.01
CA PHE A 121 10.72 2.03 10.63
C PHE A 121 12.02 1.22 10.51
N ALA A 122 13.04 1.83 9.87
CA ALA A 122 14.33 1.21 9.67
C ALA A 122 15.04 0.92 11.01
N LEU A 123 15.07 1.90 11.91
CA LEU A 123 15.74 1.78 13.21
C LEU A 123 15.00 0.84 14.17
N SER A 124 13.67 0.79 14.11
CA SER A 124 12.85 0.04 15.08
C SER A 124 12.58 -1.40 14.71
N PHE A 125 12.42 -1.71 13.42
CA PHE A 125 12.09 -3.07 12.97
C PHE A 125 13.19 -3.66 12.08
N TYR A 126 13.66 -2.91 11.08
CA TYR A 126 14.56 -3.44 10.05
C TYR A 126 15.96 -3.80 10.59
N LEU A 127 16.65 -2.85 11.23
CA LEU A 127 18.01 -3.07 11.76
C LEU A 127 18.04 -4.08 12.91
N PRO A 128 17.12 -4.02 13.92
CA PRO A 128 17.09 -5.02 14.98
C PRO A 128 16.84 -6.44 14.44
N HIS A 129 15.96 -6.57 13.45
CA HIS A 129 15.73 -7.85 12.78
C HIS A 129 16.98 -8.39 12.09
N LEU A 130 17.67 -7.55 11.31
CA LEU A 130 18.92 -7.92 10.64
C LEU A 130 19.98 -8.37 11.66
N TYR A 131 20.13 -7.63 12.75
CA TYR A 131 21.07 -7.95 13.81
C TYR A 131 20.78 -9.32 14.46
N CYS A 132 19.52 -9.60 14.77
CA CYS A 132 19.09 -10.90 15.31
C CYS A 132 19.30 -12.05 14.32
N CYS A 133 19.15 -11.80 13.01
CA CYS A 133 19.38 -12.80 11.98
C CYS A 133 20.88 -13.14 11.84
N MET A 134 21.76 -12.15 11.86
CA MET A 134 23.20 -12.35 11.72
C MET A 134 23.78 -13.20 12.84
N ARG A 135 23.30 -13.03 14.08
CA ARG A 135 23.80 -13.79 15.24
C ARG A 135 23.20 -15.19 15.37
N LYS A 136 22.38 -15.66 14.40
CA LYS A 136 21.61 -16.94 14.48
C LYS A 136 20.98 -17.15 15.86
N THR A 137 20.56 -16.06 16.50
CA THR A 137 20.27 -16.07 17.94
C THR A 137 18.99 -16.85 18.24
N GLU A 138 19.02 -17.59 19.34
CA GLU A 138 17.82 -18.14 20.02
C GLU A 138 16.76 -17.07 20.38
N MET A 139 17.03 -15.78 20.14
CA MET A 139 16.05 -14.70 20.21
C MET A 139 14.87 -14.90 19.26
N LEU A 140 15.12 -15.41 18.05
CA LEU A 140 14.06 -15.67 17.08
C LEU A 140 13.39 -17.03 17.28
N THR A 141 13.85 -17.88 18.20
CA THR A 141 13.25 -19.19 18.47
C THR A 141 12.26 -19.16 19.63
N SER A 142 12.52 -18.36 20.68
CA SER A 142 11.63 -18.26 21.84
C SER A 142 10.45 -17.30 21.60
N PRO A 143 9.19 -17.72 21.90
CA PRO A 143 8.01 -16.87 21.71
C PRO A 143 8.04 -15.61 22.59
N LYS A 144 8.60 -15.71 23.81
CA LYS A 144 8.75 -14.56 24.72
C LYS A 144 9.73 -13.52 24.17
N ARG A 145 10.82 -13.96 23.53
CA ARG A 145 11.82 -13.06 22.94
C ARG A 145 11.30 -12.39 21.65
N ARG A 146 10.49 -13.10 20.85
CA ARG A 146 9.77 -12.50 19.70
C ARG A 146 8.80 -11.41 20.13
N LEU A 147 8.05 -11.65 21.21
CA LEU A 147 7.17 -10.63 21.80
C LEU A 147 7.97 -9.40 22.23
N LEU A 148 9.05 -9.61 23.00
CA LEU A 148 9.90 -8.50 23.46
C LEU A 148 10.44 -7.67 22.29
N LEU A 149 10.94 -8.32 21.24
CA LEU A 149 11.43 -7.65 20.04
C LEU A 149 10.35 -6.80 19.37
N ALA A 150 9.12 -7.30 19.25
CA ALA A 150 8.02 -6.56 18.65
C ALA A 150 7.56 -5.37 19.52
N LEU A 151 7.48 -5.56 20.84
CA LEU A 151 7.06 -4.50 21.78
C LEU A 151 8.09 -3.36 21.84
N VAL A 152 9.39 -3.69 21.94
CA VAL A 152 10.47 -2.71 21.91
C VAL A 152 10.50 -2.00 20.55
N GLY A 153 10.31 -2.75 19.45
CA GLY A 153 10.16 -2.19 18.11
C GLY A 153 9.00 -1.18 18.03
N GLY A 154 7.81 -1.54 18.52
CA GLY A 154 6.65 -0.64 18.52
C GLY A 154 6.85 0.64 19.35
N TYR A 155 7.40 0.51 20.56
CA TYR A 155 7.67 1.65 21.43
C TYR A 155 8.69 2.62 20.80
N THR A 156 9.81 2.08 20.30
CA THR A 156 10.84 2.88 19.63
C THR A 156 10.32 3.49 18.34
N PHE A 157 9.46 2.77 17.60
CA PHE A 157 8.91 3.23 16.34
C PHE A 157 8.02 4.46 16.55
N PHE A 158 7.10 4.39 17.52
CA PHE A 158 6.28 5.54 17.90
C PHE A 158 7.14 6.72 18.35
N SER A 159 8.08 6.48 19.28
CA SER A 159 8.88 7.55 19.90
C SER A 159 9.74 8.27 18.85
N LEU A 160 10.46 7.52 18.01
CA LEU A 160 11.28 8.09 16.94
C LEU A 160 10.42 8.81 15.90
N ASN A 161 9.29 8.22 15.49
CA ASN A 161 8.39 8.84 14.52
C ASN A 161 7.85 10.17 15.03
N PHE A 162 7.37 10.22 16.27
CA PHE A 162 6.85 11.43 16.89
C PHE A 162 7.93 12.52 17.01
N LEU A 163 9.11 12.16 17.52
CA LEU A 163 10.20 13.12 17.70
C LEU A 163 10.68 13.72 16.36
N LEU A 164 10.83 12.89 15.32
CA LEU A 164 11.22 13.37 14.00
C LEU A 164 10.14 14.23 13.35
N LEU A 165 8.86 13.92 13.60
CA LEU A 165 7.74 14.63 13.00
C LEU A 165 7.47 15.98 13.68
N PHE A 166 7.62 16.08 15.00
CA PHE A 166 7.22 17.27 15.77
C PHE A 166 8.38 18.05 16.39
N SER A 167 9.66 17.68 16.17
CA SER A 167 10.82 18.38 16.73
C SER A 167 10.97 19.84 16.31
N HIS A 168 10.48 20.21 15.12
CA HIS A 168 10.45 21.58 14.61
C HIS A 168 9.17 21.78 13.79
N PRO A 169 8.24 22.70 14.08
CA PRO A 169 8.21 23.79 15.07
C PRO A 169 7.78 23.35 16.50
N LEU A 170 8.27 24.06 17.52
CA LEU A 170 7.91 23.87 18.93
C LEU A 170 6.44 24.23 19.17
N ILE A 171 5.56 23.25 19.11
CA ILE A 171 4.18 23.37 19.56
C ILE A 171 4.22 23.66 21.08
N GLN A 172 3.53 24.70 21.55
CA GLN A 172 3.53 25.11 22.97
C GLN A 172 3.10 23.98 23.94
N THR A 173 2.43 22.95 23.41
CA THR A 173 1.90 21.79 24.14
C THR A 173 2.64 20.48 23.81
N PHE A 174 3.81 20.54 23.16
CA PHE A 174 4.56 19.38 22.64
C PHE A 174 4.76 18.27 23.68
N GLN A 175 5.21 18.62 24.90
CA GLN A 175 5.49 17.64 25.95
C GLN A 175 4.22 16.91 26.40
N ARG A 176 3.10 17.63 26.56
CA ARG A 176 1.83 17.03 26.96
C ARG A 176 1.30 16.09 25.87
N ILE A 177 1.30 16.52 24.61
CA ILE A 177 0.87 15.68 23.47
C ILE A 177 1.75 14.43 23.36
N TYR A 178 3.07 14.56 23.58
CA TYR A 178 3.97 13.41 23.57
C TYR A 178 3.64 12.41 24.67
N ILE A 179 3.46 12.86 25.91
CA ILE A 179 3.15 11.99 27.06
C ILE A 179 1.79 11.31 26.85
N ASP A 180 0.76 12.06 26.48
CA ASP A 180 -0.58 11.55 26.21
C ASP A 180 -0.54 10.47 25.10
N SER A 181 0.19 10.76 24.02
CA SER A 181 0.35 9.82 22.90
C SER A 181 1.18 8.58 23.29
N LEU A 182 2.22 8.74 24.12
CA LEU A 182 3.04 7.65 24.62
C LEU A 182 2.25 6.75 25.57
N MET A 183 1.37 7.32 26.39
CA MET A 183 0.47 6.58 27.28
C MET A 183 -0.50 5.71 26.46
N VAL A 184 -1.11 6.26 25.41
CA VAL A 184 -2.00 5.50 24.50
C VAL A 184 -1.23 4.37 23.79
N SER A 185 -0.10 4.70 23.17
CA SER A 185 0.73 3.72 22.46
C SER A 185 1.22 2.61 23.38
N GLY A 186 1.72 2.98 24.57
CA GLY A 186 2.18 2.04 25.59
C GLY A 186 1.06 1.16 26.12
N GLY A 187 -0.13 1.72 26.36
CA GLY A 187 -1.33 0.99 26.78
C GLY A 187 -1.74 -0.09 25.77
N ILE A 188 -1.77 0.24 24.47
CA ILE A 188 -2.10 -0.71 23.41
C ILE A 188 -1.04 -1.83 23.35
N LEU A 189 0.25 -1.48 23.38
CA LEU A 189 1.34 -2.46 23.36
C LEU A 189 1.31 -3.39 24.59
N LEU A 190 1.04 -2.86 25.77
CA LEU A 190 0.89 -3.66 27.00
C LEU A 190 -0.29 -4.61 26.90
N LEU A 191 -1.45 -4.14 26.44
CA LEU A 191 -2.65 -4.97 26.26
C LEU A 191 -2.39 -6.11 25.28
N VAL A 192 -1.74 -5.83 24.15
CA VAL A 192 -1.28 -6.85 23.20
C VAL A 192 -0.32 -7.85 23.86
N GLY A 193 0.64 -7.36 24.64
CA GLY A 193 1.60 -8.20 25.34
C GLY A 193 0.95 -9.15 26.34
N VAL A 194 0.01 -8.64 27.15
CA VAL A 194 -0.76 -9.43 28.12
C VAL A 194 -1.61 -10.47 27.39
N ILE A 195 -2.38 -10.08 26.38
CA ILE A 195 -3.21 -11.00 25.57
C ILE A 195 -2.35 -12.10 24.92
N TYR A 196 -1.18 -11.75 24.40
CA TYR A 196 -0.29 -12.73 23.78
C TYR A 196 0.23 -13.73 24.82
N LEU A 197 0.70 -13.26 25.99
CA LEU A 197 1.22 -14.14 27.04
C LEU A 197 0.14 -15.01 27.67
N THR A 198 -1.07 -14.47 27.90
CA THR A 198 -2.21 -15.27 28.37
C THR A 198 -2.62 -16.29 27.34
N SER A 199 -2.65 -15.94 26.05
CA SER A 199 -2.92 -16.90 24.97
C SER A 199 -1.89 -18.02 24.92
N LEU A 200 -0.61 -17.72 25.15
CA LEU A 200 0.47 -18.72 25.19
C LEU A 200 0.37 -19.64 26.41
N ALA A 201 -0.11 -19.12 27.55
CA ALA A 201 -0.28 -19.89 28.78
C ALA A 201 -1.54 -20.77 28.77
N ILE A 202 -2.62 -20.28 28.16
CA ILE A 202 -3.95 -20.93 28.18
C ILE A 202 -4.12 -21.89 26.99
N LEU A 203 -3.69 -21.50 25.78
CA LEU A 203 -3.81 -22.40 24.63
C LEU A 203 -2.69 -23.44 24.70
N LYS A 204 -3.06 -24.68 25.09
CA LYS A 204 -2.34 -25.87 24.63
C LYS A 204 -2.19 -25.78 23.10
N PRO A 205 -1.09 -26.26 22.50
CA PRO A 205 -0.93 -26.24 21.06
C PRO A 205 -2.01 -27.12 20.43
N VAL A 206 -3.17 -26.53 20.13
CA VAL A 206 -4.13 -27.12 19.22
C VAL A 206 -3.40 -27.12 17.90
N LYS A 207 -2.91 -28.31 17.51
CA LYS A 207 -2.56 -28.58 16.12
C LYS A 207 -3.84 -28.34 15.34
N THR A 208 -4.03 -27.12 14.88
CA THR A 208 -5.03 -26.82 13.86
C THR A 208 -4.56 -27.60 12.66
N ALA A 209 -5.11 -28.80 12.49
CA ALA A 209 -5.12 -29.54 11.25
C ALA A 209 -5.98 -28.74 10.27
N LEU A 210 -5.47 -27.56 9.89
CA LEU A 210 -6.02 -26.80 8.79
C LEU A 210 -5.48 -27.50 7.55
N ASP A 211 -6.40 -27.97 6.72
CA ASP A 211 -6.13 -28.87 5.61
C ASP A 211 -4.90 -28.48 4.80
N LYS A 212 -4.14 -29.53 4.42
CA LYS A 212 -3.00 -29.49 3.51
C LYS A 212 -3.46 -29.12 2.09
N GLU A 213 -4.07 -27.95 1.90
CA GLU A 213 -4.14 -27.40 0.56
C GLU A 213 -2.73 -26.97 0.16
N SER A 214 -2.16 -27.66 -0.83
CA SER A 214 -0.90 -27.30 -1.45
C SER A 214 -0.97 -25.84 -1.90
N LEU A 215 -0.14 -24.99 -1.31
CA LEU A 215 -0.07 -23.57 -1.66
C LEU A 215 0.17 -23.45 -3.18
N PRO A 216 -0.62 -22.63 -3.92
CA PRO A 216 -0.39 -22.43 -5.34
C PRO A 216 1.07 -22.07 -5.65
N ALA A 217 1.68 -22.71 -6.66
CA ALA A 217 3.11 -22.60 -6.96
C ALA A 217 3.62 -21.17 -7.25
N TYR A 218 2.74 -20.23 -7.58
CA TYR A 218 3.13 -18.82 -7.75
C TYR A 218 3.31 -18.08 -6.42
N LEU A 219 2.66 -18.53 -5.34
CA LEU A 219 2.80 -17.93 -4.00
C LEU A 219 4.11 -18.29 -3.30
N SER A 220 4.82 -19.31 -3.76
CA SER A 220 6.18 -19.60 -3.26
C SER A 220 7.23 -18.71 -3.91
N LYS A 221 6.93 -18.08 -5.06
CA LYS A 221 7.90 -17.29 -5.83
C LYS A 221 7.99 -15.86 -5.29
N PRO A 222 9.18 -15.38 -4.86
CA PRO A 222 9.33 -14.03 -4.32
C PRO A 222 8.98 -12.94 -5.34
N LEU A 223 9.28 -13.16 -6.63
CA LEU A 223 9.00 -12.20 -7.70
C LEU A 223 7.50 -11.84 -7.79
N TYR A 224 6.60 -12.80 -7.56
CA TYR A 224 5.17 -12.53 -7.52
C TYR A 224 4.83 -11.55 -6.40
N HIS A 225 5.35 -11.77 -5.19
CA HIS A 225 5.12 -10.88 -4.06
C HIS A 225 5.67 -9.48 -4.31
N TYR A 226 6.85 -9.33 -4.92
CA TYR A 226 7.39 -8.01 -5.27
C TYR A 226 6.53 -7.27 -6.30
N LEU A 227 5.99 -7.96 -7.32
CA LEU A 227 5.07 -7.34 -8.29
C LEU A 227 3.76 -6.91 -7.63
N VAL A 228 3.23 -7.72 -6.70
CA VAL A 228 2.02 -7.35 -5.94
C VAL A 228 2.33 -6.15 -5.02
N SER A 229 3.42 -6.17 -4.26
CA SER A 229 3.84 -5.05 -3.41
C SER A 229 4.06 -3.77 -4.22
N PHE A 230 4.67 -3.85 -5.40
CA PHE A 230 4.82 -2.71 -6.31
C PHE A 230 3.46 -2.17 -6.72
N SER A 231 2.55 -3.03 -7.19
CA SER A 231 1.19 -2.66 -7.61
C SER A 231 0.40 -2.00 -6.48
N VAL A 232 0.47 -2.57 -5.27
CA VAL A 232 -0.16 -2.03 -4.05
C VAL A 232 0.41 -0.66 -3.70
N THR A 233 1.73 -0.48 -3.78
CA THR A 233 2.36 0.80 -3.47
C THR A 233 1.92 1.88 -4.46
N ILE A 234 1.97 1.60 -5.76
CA ILE A 234 1.51 2.55 -6.79
C ILE A 234 0.03 2.88 -6.60
N LEU A 235 -0.81 1.88 -6.31
CA LEU A 235 -2.23 2.11 -6.02
C LEU A 235 -2.41 3.09 -4.85
N LEU A 236 -1.69 2.90 -3.75
CA LEU A 236 -1.78 3.77 -2.58
C LEU A 236 -1.28 5.20 -2.88
N ILE A 237 -0.25 5.35 -3.72
CA ILE A 237 0.18 6.68 -4.22
C ILE A 237 -0.95 7.34 -5.01
N CYS A 238 -1.58 6.60 -5.91
CA CYS A 238 -2.71 7.08 -6.70
C CYS A 238 -3.87 7.53 -5.81
N LEU A 239 -4.21 6.78 -4.76
CA LEU A 239 -5.28 7.14 -3.81
C LEU A 239 -4.95 8.40 -3.01
N ALA A 240 -3.70 8.59 -2.61
CA ALA A 240 -3.28 9.79 -1.89
C ALA A 240 -3.32 11.06 -2.77
N CYS A 241 -3.14 10.92 -4.09
CA CYS A 241 -3.13 12.04 -5.04
C CYS A 241 -4.37 12.13 -5.94
N GLU A 242 -5.46 11.42 -5.62
CA GLU A 242 -6.59 11.27 -6.54
C GLU A 242 -7.29 12.59 -6.91
N TYR A 243 -7.40 13.52 -5.95
CA TYR A 243 -8.07 14.81 -6.17
C TYR A 243 -7.15 15.88 -6.77
N ARG A 244 -5.85 15.62 -6.89
CA ARG A 244 -4.91 16.59 -7.45
C ARG A 244 -4.99 16.56 -8.97
N LEU A 245 -5.30 17.71 -9.57
CA LEU A 245 -5.31 17.91 -11.01
C LEU A 245 -4.02 18.63 -11.44
N VAL A 246 -3.39 18.13 -12.49
CA VAL A 246 -2.11 18.59 -13.04
C VAL A 246 -2.34 19.11 -14.46
N SER A 247 -1.71 20.25 -14.78
CA SER A 247 -1.71 20.88 -16.11
C SER A 247 -0.36 20.66 -16.79
N LEU A 248 -0.27 19.71 -17.75
CA LEU A 248 1.01 19.37 -18.40
C LEU A 248 1.38 20.31 -19.56
N THR A 249 0.39 20.79 -20.30
CA THR A 249 0.50 21.74 -21.43
C THR A 249 -0.80 22.55 -21.52
N ASP A 250 -0.82 23.67 -22.25
CA ASP A 250 -2.02 24.50 -22.47
C ASP A 250 -3.20 23.62 -22.94
N GLY A 251 -4.16 23.39 -22.05
CA GLY A 251 -5.37 22.58 -22.29
C GLY A 251 -5.32 21.10 -21.86
N LEU A 252 -4.16 20.53 -21.49
CA LEU A 252 -4.06 19.13 -21.04
C LEU A 252 -4.12 19.03 -19.50
N ILE A 253 -5.34 18.98 -18.99
CA ILE A 253 -5.62 18.73 -17.57
C ILE A 253 -5.77 17.21 -17.35
N LEU A 254 -5.06 16.68 -16.36
CA LEU A 254 -5.05 15.27 -15.98
C LEU A 254 -5.10 15.10 -14.47
N GLY A 255 -5.68 13.99 -13.99
CA GLY A 255 -5.53 13.60 -12.59
C GLY A 255 -4.10 13.14 -12.31
N ALA A 256 -3.47 13.61 -11.23
CA ALA A 256 -2.13 13.22 -10.82
C ALA A 256 -2.02 11.70 -10.62
N SER A 257 -3.04 11.09 -10.02
CA SER A 257 -3.18 9.63 -9.89
C SER A 257 -3.18 8.90 -11.23
N GLY A 258 -3.73 9.53 -12.27
CA GLY A 258 -3.80 9.00 -13.63
C GLY A 258 -2.45 8.77 -14.28
N LEU A 259 -1.41 9.50 -13.85
CA LEU A 259 -0.05 9.44 -14.40
C LEU A 259 0.69 8.15 -14.01
N LEU A 260 0.57 7.73 -12.75
CA LEU A 260 1.26 6.54 -12.21
C LEU A 260 0.43 5.26 -12.35
N PHE A 261 -0.90 5.36 -12.45
CA PHE A 261 -1.78 4.20 -12.59
C PHE A 261 -1.40 3.19 -13.69
N PRO A 262 -0.90 3.61 -14.89
CA PRO A 262 -0.43 2.66 -15.90
C PRO A 262 0.63 1.67 -15.40
N LEU A 263 1.45 2.05 -14.41
CA LEU A 263 2.46 1.16 -13.83
C LEU A 263 1.81 -0.06 -13.15
N THR A 264 0.65 0.12 -12.53
CA THR A 264 -0.12 -0.99 -11.93
C THR A 264 -0.67 -1.93 -13.00
N ILE A 265 -1.12 -1.40 -14.15
CA ILE A 265 -1.57 -2.20 -15.30
C ILE A 265 -0.41 -2.99 -15.92
N ILE A 266 0.78 -2.37 -16.04
CA ILE A 266 1.99 -3.05 -16.50
C ILE A 266 2.32 -4.24 -15.59
N ALA A 267 2.28 -4.04 -14.26
CA ALA A 267 2.51 -5.10 -13.30
C ALA A 267 1.43 -6.21 -13.37
N SER A 268 0.16 -5.85 -13.55
CA SER A 268 -0.95 -6.79 -13.77
C SER A 268 -0.71 -7.66 -15.02
N ASN A 269 -0.33 -7.06 -16.13
CA ASN A 269 -0.01 -7.79 -17.36
C ASN A 269 1.17 -8.75 -17.17
N LEU A 270 2.22 -8.32 -16.47
CA LEU A 270 3.35 -9.19 -16.12
C LEU A 270 2.89 -10.36 -15.25
N VAL A 271 2.03 -10.13 -14.25
CA VAL A 271 1.51 -11.21 -13.41
C VAL A 271 0.66 -12.19 -14.23
N GLY A 272 -0.21 -11.70 -15.11
CA GLY A 272 -1.05 -12.52 -15.98
C GLY A 272 -0.26 -13.36 -16.98
N GLU A 273 0.80 -12.81 -17.58
CA GLU A 273 1.64 -13.55 -18.54
C GLU A 273 2.60 -14.52 -17.85
N LEU A 274 3.17 -14.16 -16.69
CA LEU A 274 4.20 -14.98 -16.01
C LEU A 274 3.60 -16.08 -15.11
N PHE A 275 2.49 -15.78 -14.42
CA PHE A 275 1.91 -16.65 -13.41
C PHE A 275 0.49 -17.14 -13.76
N GLY A 276 -0.11 -16.60 -14.82
CA GLY A 276 -1.39 -17.04 -15.35
C GLY A 276 -2.61 -16.32 -14.74
N TYR A 277 -3.79 -16.66 -15.26
CA TYR A 277 -5.06 -16.01 -14.93
C TYR A 277 -5.40 -16.00 -13.43
N LYS A 278 -5.27 -17.15 -12.74
CA LYS A 278 -5.59 -17.25 -11.30
C LYS A 278 -4.73 -16.32 -10.43
N ALA A 279 -3.46 -16.14 -10.80
CA ALA A 279 -2.55 -15.23 -10.08
C ALA A 279 -2.92 -13.76 -10.35
N ASN A 280 -3.31 -13.43 -11.59
CA ASN A 280 -3.74 -12.09 -11.94
C ASN A 280 -5.06 -11.69 -11.25
N LEU A 281 -6.04 -12.60 -11.22
CA LEU A 281 -7.30 -12.39 -10.50
C LEU A 281 -7.05 -12.18 -8.99
N ARG A 282 -6.10 -12.92 -8.41
CA ARG A 282 -5.72 -12.73 -7.01
C ARG A 282 -5.06 -11.37 -6.78
N LEU A 283 -4.20 -10.91 -7.69
CA LEU A 283 -3.67 -9.54 -7.65
C LEU A 283 -4.82 -8.52 -7.66
N ALA A 284 -5.79 -8.66 -8.57
CA ALA A 284 -6.95 -7.77 -8.65
C ALA A 284 -7.72 -7.70 -7.31
N ILE A 285 -8.02 -8.85 -6.71
CA ILE A 285 -8.70 -8.93 -5.41
C ILE A 285 -7.86 -8.27 -4.31
N VAL A 286 -6.54 -8.50 -4.29
CA VAL A 286 -5.64 -7.87 -3.32
C VAL A 286 -5.65 -6.36 -3.46
N LEU A 287 -5.63 -5.82 -4.68
CA LEU A 287 -5.69 -4.38 -4.93
C LEU A 287 -7.01 -3.78 -4.43
N ILE A 288 -8.15 -4.41 -4.74
CA ILE A 288 -9.48 -3.97 -4.29
C ILE A 288 -9.58 -3.99 -2.75
N LEU A 289 -9.14 -5.08 -2.10
CA LEU A 289 -9.16 -5.17 -0.65
C LEU A 289 -8.20 -4.16 0.00
N THR A 290 -7.06 -3.88 -0.63
CA THR A 290 -6.10 -2.87 -0.16
C THR A 290 -6.71 -1.47 -0.22
N GLU A 291 -7.34 -1.12 -1.34
CA GLU A 291 -8.05 0.15 -1.51
C GLU A 291 -9.14 0.31 -0.45
N LEU A 292 -10.04 -0.67 -0.35
CA LEU A 292 -11.16 -0.63 0.59
C LEU A 292 -10.68 -0.54 2.04
N THR A 293 -9.67 -1.32 2.42
CA THR A 293 -9.11 -1.26 3.78
C THR A 293 -8.43 0.08 4.07
N PHE A 294 -7.66 0.61 3.12
CA PHE A 294 -7.02 1.91 3.26
C PHE A 294 -8.05 3.03 3.42
N ASP A 295 -9.08 3.04 2.57
CA ASP A 295 -10.12 4.07 2.58
C ASP A 295 -10.99 4.01 3.82
N LEU A 296 -11.39 2.81 4.27
CA LEU A 296 -12.15 2.66 5.52
C LEU A 296 -11.34 3.11 6.74
N LEU A 297 -10.06 2.76 6.80
CA LEU A 297 -9.18 3.20 7.89
C LEU A 297 -8.97 4.73 7.85
N LEU A 298 -8.81 5.30 6.66
CA LEU A 298 -8.69 6.75 6.49
C LEU A 298 -9.99 7.47 6.88
N MET A 299 -11.15 6.95 6.47
CA MET A 299 -12.46 7.46 6.87
C MET A 299 -12.65 7.40 8.39
N GLY A 300 -12.27 6.28 9.02
CA GLY A 300 -12.28 6.13 10.47
C GLY A 300 -11.38 7.14 11.18
N ALA A 301 -10.16 7.36 10.66
CA ALA A 301 -9.23 8.35 11.21
C ALA A 301 -9.74 9.79 11.07
N VAL A 302 -10.42 10.12 9.97
CA VAL A 302 -11.03 11.43 9.72
C VAL A 302 -12.24 11.66 10.63
N ALA A 303 -13.03 10.62 10.89
CA ALA A 303 -14.23 10.71 11.75
C ALA A 303 -13.90 11.05 13.21
N LEU A 304 -12.66 10.84 13.65
CA LEU A 304 -12.23 11.18 15.01
C LEU A 304 -12.17 12.71 15.22
N PRO A 305 -12.62 13.19 16.40
CA PRO A 305 -12.66 14.60 16.72
C PRO A 305 -11.26 15.21 16.61
N ALA A 306 -11.15 16.26 15.80
CA ALA A 306 -9.94 17.08 15.70
C ALA A 306 -10.09 18.30 16.64
N PRO A 307 -9.00 18.82 17.20
CA PRO A 307 -9.06 20.07 17.94
C PRO A 307 -9.43 21.25 17.04
N GLU A 308 -10.10 22.26 17.59
CA GLU A 308 -10.65 23.39 16.83
C GLU A 308 -9.60 24.17 16.01
N PHE A 309 -8.34 24.19 16.48
CA PHE A 309 -7.23 24.87 15.80
C PHE A 309 -6.67 24.12 14.57
N PHE A 310 -7.05 22.85 14.33
CA PHE A 310 -6.53 22.04 13.22
C PHE A 310 -7.59 21.06 12.68
N ASN A 311 -8.63 21.60 12.04
CA ASN A 311 -9.78 20.82 11.56
C ASN A 311 -9.82 20.68 10.02
N LEU A 312 -9.29 19.56 9.51
CA LEU A 312 -9.39 19.17 8.09
C LEU A 312 -10.61 18.26 7.79
N ASN A 313 -11.43 17.96 8.79
CA ASN A 313 -12.51 16.96 8.69
C ASN A 313 -13.61 17.30 7.66
N PRO A 314 -14.03 18.56 7.45
CA PRO A 314 -15.10 18.89 6.49
C PRO A 314 -14.76 18.55 5.03
N PHE A 315 -13.48 18.65 4.67
CA PHE A 315 -13.02 18.33 3.31
C PHE A 315 -13.10 16.81 3.06
N TYR A 316 -12.54 16.01 3.96
CA TYR A 316 -12.53 14.55 3.81
C TYR A 316 -13.93 13.93 3.95
N SER A 317 -14.81 14.49 4.80
CA SER A 317 -16.15 13.92 5.03
C SER A 317 -17.07 14.01 3.82
N SER A 318 -16.91 15.03 2.97
CA SER A 318 -17.70 15.19 1.74
C SER A 318 -17.20 14.31 0.58
N ILE A 319 -15.91 14.01 0.59
CA ILE A 319 -15.21 13.38 -0.53
C ILE A 319 -15.14 11.85 -0.38
N MET A 320 -14.83 11.35 0.81
CA MET A 320 -14.59 9.93 1.07
C MET A 320 -15.78 9.01 0.73
N PRO A 321 -17.04 9.37 1.07
CA PRO A 321 -18.19 8.49 0.82
C PRO A 321 -18.45 8.23 -0.67
N ARG A 322 -18.06 9.16 -1.56
CA ARG A 322 -18.17 8.97 -3.02
C ARG A 322 -16.98 8.21 -3.58
N ARG A 323 -15.79 8.44 -3.02
CA ARG A 323 -14.54 7.79 -3.44
C ARG A 323 -14.59 6.28 -3.33
N ILE A 324 -14.99 5.77 -2.16
CA ILE A 324 -14.97 4.33 -1.87
C ILE A 324 -15.74 3.50 -2.93
N PRO A 325 -17.03 3.75 -3.19
CA PRO A 325 -17.76 2.97 -4.19
C PRO A 325 -17.26 3.21 -5.62
N ALA A 326 -16.81 4.43 -5.95
CA ALA A 326 -16.28 4.76 -7.27
C ALA A 326 -14.96 4.02 -7.55
N GLY A 327 -13.99 4.12 -6.64
CA GLY A 327 -12.68 3.47 -6.73
C GLY A 327 -12.81 1.95 -6.77
N THR A 328 -13.62 1.38 -5.87
CA THR A 328 -13.79 -0.08 -5.77
C THR A 328 -14.39 -0.65 -7.05
N LEU A 329 -15.44 -0.01 -7.59
CA LEU A 329 -16.05 -0.45 -8.85
C LEU A 329 -15.11 -0.23 -10.04
N ALA A 330 -14.37 0.88 -10.06
CA ALA A 330 -13.39 1.17 -11.09
C ALA A 330 -12.25 0.13 -11.09
N LEU A 331 -11.66 -0.20 -9.93
CA LEU A 331 -10.64 -1.24 -9.81
C LEU A 331 -11.18 -2.62 -10.19
N PHE A 332 -12.40 -2.96 -9.75
CA PHE A 332 -13.04 -4.22 -10.08
C PHE A 332 -13.16 -4.40 -11.59
N VAL A 333 -13.85 -3.47 -12.26
CA VAL A 333 -14.09 -3.55 -13.70
C VAL A 333 -12.77 -3.52 -14.48
N THR A 334 -11.79 -2.73 -14.04
CA THR A 334 -10.48 -2.60 -14.71
C THR A 334 -9.63 -3.85 -14.59
N PHE A 335 -9.34 -4.31 -13.37
CA PHE A 335 -8.38 -5.40 -13.16
C PHE A 335 -9.00 -6.77 -13.42
N VAL A 336 -10.25 -6.99 -13.02
CA VAL A 336 -10.96 -8.25 -13.32
C VAL A 336 -11.23 -8.32 -14.82
N GLY A 337 -11.71 -7.22 -15.43
CA GLY A 337 -11.93 -7.14 -16.88
C GLY A 337 -10.64 -7.37 -17.68
N ASN A 338 -9.53 -6.74 -17.28
CA ASN A 338 -8.22 -6.96 -17.89
C ASN A 338 -7.78 -8.44 -17.79
N ALA A 339 -7.86 -9.04 -16.60
CA ALA A 339 -7.46 -10.43 -16.39
C ALA A 339 -8.32 -11.40 -17.22
N MET A 340 -9.64 -11.21 -17.23
CA MET A 340 -10.57 -12.05 -18.00
C MET A 340 -10.33 -11.92 -19.50
N LEU A 341 -10.20 -10.70 -20.01
CA LEU A 341 -10.01 -10.46 -21.43
C LEU A 341 -8.65 -10.99 -21.91
N LEU A 342 -7.59 -10.80 -21.11
CA LEU A 342 -6.26 -11.33 -21.41
C LEU A 342 -6.25 -12.87 -21.47
N GLU A 343 -7.06 -13.56 -20.65
CA GLU A 343 -7.18 -15.02 -20.71
C GLU A 343 -8.06 -15.46 -21.89
N ASN A 344 -9.23 -14.85 -22.07
CA ASN A 344 -10.18 -15.22 -23.13
C ASN A 344 -9.57 -15.07 -24.53
N LEU A 345 -8.79 -14.01 -24.75
CA LEU A 345 -8.10 -13.77 -26.02
C LEU A 345 -7.11 -14.90 -26.40
N LYS A 346 -6.66 -15.75 -25.46
CA LYS A 346 -5.86 -16.94 -25.77
C LYS A 346 -6.66 -18.02 -26.51
N TYR A 347 -7.95 -18.11 -26.24
CA TYR A 347 -8.84 -19.17 -26.72
C TYR A 347 -9.69 -18.76 -27.94
N THR A 348 -9.62 -17.49 -28.36
CA THR A 348 -10.44 -16.95 -29.46
C THR A 348 -10.13 -17.52 -30.85
N GLY A 349 -9.09 -18.35 -31.01
CA GLY A 349 -8.73 -18.95 -32.31
C GLY A 349 -8.17 -17.96 -33.34
N LEU A 350 -8.08 -16.67 -33.01
CA LEU A 350 -7.68 -15.58 -33.92
C LEU A 350 -6.17 -15.49 -34.21
N GLY A 351 -5.35 -16.43 -33.73
CA GLY A 351 -3.88 -16.40 -33.93
C GLY A 351 -3.19 -15.16 -33.36
N LEU A 352 -3.78 -14.49 -32.36
CA LEU A 352 -3.28 -13.22 -31.83
C LEU A 352 -1.93 -13.39 -31.12
N ASN A 353 -0.96 -12.59 -31.55
CA ASN A 353 0.33 -12.48 -30.87
C ASN A 353 0.16 -11.94 -29.43
N ARG A 354 1.10 -12.27 -28.53
CA ARG A 354 1.10 -11.76 -27.15
C ARG A 354 0.96 -10.23 -27.07
N CYS A 355 1.61 -9.53 -28.01
CA CYS A 355 1.58 -8.07 -28.15
C CYS A 355 0.14 -7.52 -28.36
N SER A 356 -0.58 -8.03 -29.36
CA SER A 356 -1.93 -7.57 -29.68
C SER A 356 -2.91 -7.89 -28.55
N ARG A 357 -2.75 -9.05 -27.90
CA ARG A 357 -3.57 -9.44 -26.77
C ARG A 357 -3.47 -8.47 -25.58
N ILE A 358 -2.25 -8.11 -25.19
CA ILE A 358 -2.01 -7.14 -24.11
C ILE A 358 -2.56 -5.77 -24.49
N LEU A 359 -2.35 -5.33 -25.74
CA LEU A 359 -2.84 -4.05 -26.23
C LEU A 359 -4.37 -3.97 -26.14
N ILE A 360 -5.08 -4.96 -26.69
CA ILE A 360 -6.55 -5.00 -26.68
C ILE A 360 -7.08 -5.03 -25.24
N ALA A 361 -6.48 -5.87 -24.38
CA ALA A 361 -6.89 -5.97 -22.98
C ALA A 361 -6.69 -4.65 -22.21
N ASN A 362 -5.61 -3.92 -22.49
CA ASN A 362 -5.32 -2.64 -21.85
C ASN A 362 -6.19 -1.50 -22.37
N ILE A 363 -6.49 -1.45 -23.67
CA ILE A 363 -7.41 -0.45 -24.22
C ILE A 363 -8.78 -0.60 -23.57
N PHE A 364 -9.31 -1.82 -23.51
CA PHE A 364 -10.60 -2.09 -22.89
C PHE A 364 -10.62 -1.74 -21.40
N ALA A 365 -9.58 -2.14 -20.66
CA ALA A 365 -9.45 -1.83 -19.24
C ALA A 365 -9.33 -0.32 -18.97
N ALA A 366 -8.54 0.41 -19.77
CA ALA A 366 -8.38 1.86 -19.65
C ALA A 366 -9.68 2.61 -19.97
N SER A 367 -10.43 2.16 -20.99
CA SER A 367 -11.74 2.73 -21.33
C SER A 367 -12.73 2.55 -20.19
N LEU A 368 -12.83 1.35 -19.63
CA LEU A 368 -13.73 1.08 -18.51
C LEU A 368 -13.33 1.85 -17.25
N LEU A 369 -12.03 1.91 -16.96
CA LEU A 369 -11.49 2.70 -15.84
C LEU A 369 -11.92 4.17 -15.96
N CYS A 370 -11.66 4.81 -17.10
CA CYS A 370 -11.99 6.21 -17.29
C CYS A 370 -13.50 6.42 -17.23
N LEU A 371 -14.29 5.57 -17.88
CA LEU A 371 -15.74 5.68 -17.87
C LEU A 371 -16.32 5.62 -16.45
N VAL A 372 -15.94 4.60 -15.68
CA VAL A 372 -16.46 4.40 -14.31
C VAL A 372 -15.92 5.47 -13.36
N ASN A 373 -14.61 5.68 -13.34
CA ASN A 373 -13.99 6.53 -12.33
C ASN A 373 -14.41 7.99 -12.48
N TYR A 374 -14.33 8.55 -13.71
CA TYR A 374 -14.67 9.96 -13.90
C TYR A 374 -16.17 10.23 -13.77
N SER A 375 -17.04 9.29 -14.17
CA SER A 375 -18.49 9.46 -14.01
C SER A 375 -18.94 9.42 -12.55
N LEU A 376 -18.42 8.47 -11.76
CA LEU A 376 -18.83 8.32 -10.35
C LEU A 376 -18.16 9.33 -9.43
N LEU A 377 -16.88 9.66 -9.68
CA LEU A 377 -16.12 10.54 -8.80
C LEU A 377 -16.48 12.02 -8.98
N TYR A 378 -16.66 12.47 -10.24
CA TYR A 378 -16.90 13.87 -10.57
C TYR A 378 -18.35 14.17 -10.97
N GLY A 379 -19.19 13.13 -11.10
CA GLY A 379 -20.61 13.26 -11.42
C GLY A 379 -21.32 14.20 -10.46
N GLY A 380 -21.96 15.23 -11.01
CA GLY A 380 -22.69 16.25 -10.25
C GLY A 380 -21.82 17.26 -9.50
N ILE A 381 -20.49 17.26 -9.71
CA ILE A 381 -19.57 18.28 -9.18
C ILE A 381 -19.09 19.21 -10.29
N TYR A 382 -18.61 18.63 -11.40
CA TYR A 382 -18.10 19.37 -12.56
C TYR A 382 -19.08 19.32 -13.74
N SER A 383 -18.94 20.24 -14.69
CA SER A 383 -19.77 20.22 -15.90
C SER A 383 -19.46 18.98 -16.76
N TYR A 384 -20.44 18.52 -17.53
CA TYR A 384 -20.29 17.34 -18.39
C TYR A 384 -19.09 17.49 -19.36
N ASP A 385 -18.90 18.68 -19.94
CA ASP A 385 -17.79 18.96 -20.86
C ASP A 385 -16.43 18.86 -20.17
N GLN A 386 -16.31 19.33 -18.92
CA GLN A 386 -15.08 19.21 -18.14
C GLN A 386 -14.75 17.75 -17.81
N ILE A 387 -15.76 16.97 -17.40
CA ILE A 387 -15.58 15.55 -17.08
C ILE A 387 -15.18 14.77 -18.33
N PHE A 388 -15.83 15.03 -19.46
CA PHE A 388 -15.54 14.37 -20.73
C PHE A 388 -14.11 14.68 -21.21
N ASN A 389 -13.71 15.96 -21.20
CA ASN A 389 -12.36 16.36 -21.57
C ASN A 389 -11.30 15.72 -20.65
N LEU A 390 -11.54 15.71 -19.34
CA LEU A 390 -10.64 15.09 -18.37
C LEU A 390 -10.52 13.56 -18.59
N ALA A 391 -11.65 12.88 -18.84
CA ALA A 391 -11.67 11.45 -19.11
C ALA A 391 -10.95 11.09 -20.42
N MET A 392 -11.16 11.87 -21.49
CA MET A 392 -10.53 11.66 -22.79
C MET A 392 -9.02 11.91 -22.75
N ASN A 393 -8.58 12.98 -22.09
CA ASN A 393 -7.16 13.27 -21.88
C ASN A 393 -6.48 12.12 -21.11
N SER A 394 -7.09 11.69 -20.01
CA SER A 394 -6.56 10.59 -19.19
C SER A 394 -6.56 9.27 -19.92
N TRP A 395 -7.57 9.01 -20.75
CA TRP A 395 -7.62 7.82 -21.59
C TRP A 395 -6.49 7.83 -22.63
N ALA A 396 -6.34 8.91 -23.39
CA ALA A 396 -5.31 9.06 -24.40
C ALA A 396 -3.91 8.87 -23.82
N TYR A 397 -3.63 9.48 -22.67
CA TYR A 397 -2.38 9.29 -21.94
C TYR A 397 -2.12 7.82 -21.60
N LYS A 398 -3.12 7.11 -21.06
CA LYS A 398 -2.98 5.69 -20.69
C LYS A 398 -2.71 4.79 -21.90
N ILE A 399 -3.30 5.10 -23.06
CA ILE A 399 -3.03 4.36 -24.31
C ILE A 399 -1.60 4.60 -24.79
N ILE A 400 -1.12 5.85 -24.78
CA ILE A 400 0.25 6.19 -25.16
C ILE A 400 1.26 5.46 -24.25
N VAL A 401 1.06 5.51 -22.94
CA VAL A 401 1.93 4.80 -21.98
C VAL A 401 1.87 3.29 -22.19
N THR A 402 0.71 2.74 -22.56
CA THR A 402 0.57 1.32 -22.91
C THR A 402 1.42 0.96 -24.13
N LEU A 403 1.37 1.76 -25.19
CA LEU A 403 2.18 1.54 -26.40
C LEU A 403 3.69 1.57 -26.10
N ILE A 404 4.12 2.54 -25.29
CA ILE A 404 5.53 2.71 -24.89
C ILE A 404 6.00 1.56 -23.98
N SER A 405 5.14 1.08 -23.08
CA SER A 405 5.49 0.05 -22.10
C SER A 405 5.44 -1.38 -22.66
N LEU A 406 4.73 -1.59 -23.77
CA LEU A 406 4.58 -2.89 -24.42
C LEU A 406 5.92 -3.60 -24.74
N PRO A 407 6.93 -2.96 -25.36
CA PRO A 407 8.23 -3.60 -25.58
C PRO A 407 8.93 -4.00 -24.27
N ILE A 408 8.76 -3.21 -23.21
CA ILE A 408 9.36 -3.48 -21.89
C ILE A 408 8.72 -4.74 -21.29
N VAL A 409 7.38 -4.83 -21.31
CA VAL A 409 6.64 -6.00 -20.81
C VAL A 409 7.05 -7.27 -21.55
N LEU A 410 7.10 -7.22 -22.88
CA LEU A 410 7.49 -8.37 -23.69
C LEU A 410 8.94 -8.79 -23.43
N GLY A 411 9.87 -7.83 -23.31
CA GLY A 411 11.27 -8.08 -23.00
C GLY A 411 11.46 -8.76 -21.64
N LEU A 412 10.75 -8.31 -20.61
CA LEU A 412 10.79 -8.91 -19.27
C LEU A 412 10.21 -10.34 -19.27
N CYS A 413 9.09 -10.55 -19.95
CA CYS A 413 8.50 -11.89 -20.09
C CYS A 413 9.48 -12.87 -20.77
N ASN A 414 10.10 -12.45 -21.88
CA ASN A 414 11.04 -13.29 -22.61
C ASN A 414 12.28 -13.65 -21.78
N ARG A 415 12.86 -12.68 -21.05
CA ARG A 415 13.98 -12.93 -20.13
C ARG A 415 13.63 -13.93 -19.03
N TYR A 416 12.43 -13.83 -18.46
CA TYR A 416 11.98 -14.75 -17.43
C TYR A 416 11.84 -16.19 -17.96
N HIS A 417 11.27 -16.35 -19.16
CA HIS A 417 11.15 -17.66 -19.80
C HIS A 417 12.51 -18.28 -20.14
N LEU A 418 13.46 -17.47 -20.64
CA LEU A 418 14.83 -17.93 -20.90
C LEU A 418 15.51 -18.42 -19.62
N HIS A 419 15.44 -17.66 -18.53
CA HIS A 419 16.03 -18.06 -17.26
C HIS A 419 15.39 -19.34 -16.71
N LYS A 420 14.07 -19.51 -16.86
CA LYS A 420 13.38 -20.73 -16.44
C LYS A 420 13.88 -21.96 -17.21
N ASN A 421 14.11 -21.82 -18.51
CA ASN A 421 14.58 -22.92 -19.36
C ASN A 421 16.04 -23.30 -19.03
N VAL A 422 16.91 -22.33 -18.77
CA VAL A 422 18.32 -22.57 -18.38
C VAL A 422 18.43 -23.24 -17.00
N THR A 423 17.52 -22.96 -16.06
CA THR A 423 17.52 -23.64 -14.75
C THR A 423 16.97 -25.07 -14.77
N LEU A 424 16.38 -25.52 -15.88
CA LEU A 424 15.83 -26.86 -16.06
C LEU A 424 16.73 -27.79 -16.89
N THR A 425 17.77 -27.24 -17.51
CA THR A 425 18.88 -27.96 -18.17
C THR A 425 20.07 -28.02 -17.24
#